data_AF-A0A8H4UD17-F1
#
_entry.id   AF-A0A8H4UD17-F1
#
_cell.length_a   1.000
_cell.length_b   1.000
_cell.length_c   1.000
_cell.angle_alpha   90.00
_cell.angle_beta   90.00
_cell.angle_gamma   90.00
#
_symmetry.space_group_name_H-M   'P 1'
#
loop_
_entity.id
_entity.type
_entity.pdbx_description
1 polymer ?
#
loop_
_entity_poly.entity_id
_entity_poly.type
_entity_poly.pdbx_seq_one_letter_code
_entity_poly.pdbx_strand_id
1 'polypeptide(L)'
;MALTEADIQPQMTRRRPGQSALTTPRNEKDRVEIQSGTEYGYTLGTPIAMIVRNEDQRPKDYGGSTMDLYPRPSHADYTYLEKYGVKASSGGGRSSARETIGRVAAGAIAEKYLKIA
;
A
#
# COMPACT_ATOMS: atom_id res chain seq x y z
N MET A 1 -18.29 14.21 -8.63
CA MET A 1 -18.72 12.87 -8.14
C MET A 1 -18.70 12.89 -6.62
N ALA A 2 -19.74 12.40 -5.93
CA ALA A 2 -19.65 12.24 -4.48
C ALA A 2 -18.53 11.24 -4.13
N LEU A 3 -17.63 11.58 -3.20
CA LEU A 3 -16.50 10.73 -2.83
C LEU A 3 -16.07 11.01 -1.39
N THR A 4 -15.98 9.93 -0.62
CA THR A 4 -15.48 9.89 0.76
C THR A 4 -14.61 8.64 0.96
N GLU A 5 -13.87 8.58 2.06
CA GLU A 5 -13.08 7.40 2.45
C GLU A 5 -13.93 6.12 2.51
N ALA A 6 -15.20 6.23 2.90
CA ALA A 6 -16.13 5.12 3.00
C ALA A 6 -16.40 4.44 1.65
N ASP A 7 -16.21 5.14 0.54
CA ASP A 7 -16.34 4.58 -0.80
C ASP A 7 -15.14 3.73 -1.22
N ILE A 8 -13.96 4.02 -0.64
CA ILE A 8 -12.69 3.39 -0.98
C ILE A 8 -12.40 2.22 -0.01
N GLN A 9 -12.80 2.38 1.26
CA GLN A 9 -12.52 1.43 2.33
C GLN A 9 -12.96 -0.02 2.06
N PRO A 10 -14.07 -0.32 1.34
CA PRO A 10 -14.43 -1.70 1.01
C PRO A 10 -13.35 -2.42 0.20
N GLN A 11 -12.77 -1.75 -0.80
CA GLN A 11 -11.70 -2.31 -1.63
C GLN A 11 -10.40 -2.45 -0.83
N MET A 12 -10.07 -1.47 0.01
CA MET A 12 -8.94 -1.55 0.94
C MET A 12 -9.09 -2.73 1.91
N THR A 13 -10.30 -2.92 2.43
CA THR A 13 -10.62 -4.02 3.34
C THR A 13 -10.46 -5.37 2.66
N ARG A 14 -10.86 -5.52 1.39
CA ARG A 14 -10.64 -6.75 0.61
C ARG A 14 -9.16 -7.04 0.37
N ARG A 15 -8.33 -6.01 0.19
CA ARG A 15 -6.88 -6.13 -0.04
C ARG A 15 -6.10 -6.52 1.21
N ARG A 16 -6.58 -6.10 2.39
CA ARG A 16 -5.79 -6.16 3.63
C ARG A 16 -5.22 -7.57 3.90
N PRO A 17 -4.00 -7.67 4.46
CA PRO A 17 -3.43 -8.94 4.90
C PRO A 17 -4.23 -9.57 6.06
N GLY A 18 -3.95 -10.83 6.39
CA GLY A 18 -4.50 -11.47 7.58
C GLY A 18 -5.95 -11.94 7.45
N GLN A 19 -6.48 -12.05 6.22
CA GLN A 19 -7.85 -12.56 5.98
C GLN A 19 -7.95 -14.08 5.98
N SER A 20 -6.83 -14.80 5.89
CA SER A 20 -6.80 -16.26 5.97
C SER A 20 -5.56 -16.76 6.71
N ALA A 21 -5.60 -18.01 7.16
CA ALA A 21 -4.47 -18.68 7.80
C ALA A 21 -3.23 -18.82 6.90
N LEU A 22 -3.38 -18.64 5.58
CA LEU A 22 -2.28 -18.69 4.60
C LEU A 22 -1.59 -17.33 4.42
N THR A 23 -2.21 -16.25 4.90
CA THR A 23 -1.67 -14.89 4.76
C THR A 23 -0.86 -14.47 5.97
N THR A 24 -0.05 -13.43 5.83
CA THR A 24 0.73 -12.87 6.94
C THR A 24 -0.17 -12.56 8.15
N PRO A 25 0.29 -12.82 9.39
CA PRO A 25 -0.48 -12.55 10.61
C PRO A 25 -0.62 -11.04 10.92
N ARG A 26 -0.07 -10.16 10.09
CA ARG A 26 -0.18 -8.71 10.26
C ARG A 26 -1.63 -8.26 10.10
N ASN A 27 -2.10 -7.47 11.04
CA ASN A 27 -3.45 -6.93 11.05
C ASN A 27 -3.42 -5.45 10.69
N GLU A 28 -3.06 -5.15 9.44
CA GLU A 28 -3.14 -3.79 8.92
C GLU A 28 -4.59 -3.46 8.55
N LYS A 29 -5.15 -2.42 9.17
CA LYS A 29 -6.52 -1.98 8.88
C LYS A 29 -6.65 -1.31 7.51
N ASP A 30 -5.53 -0.93 6.89
CA ASP A 30 -5.48 -0.15 5.65
C ASP A 30 -6.47 1.01 5.63
N ARG A 31 -6.48 1.80 6.71
CA ARG A 31 -7.35 2.96 6.79
C ARG A 31 -6.87 4.01 5.81
N VAL A 32 -7.72 4.34 4.84
CA VAL A 32 -7.48 5.40 3.86
C VAL A 32 -7.93 6.75 4.42
N GLU A 33 -7.15 7.78 4.17
CA GLU A 33 -7.48 9.17 4.47
C GLU A 33 -7.29 9.99 3.19
N ILE A 34 -8.32 10.71 2.74
CA ILE A 34 -8.21 11.63 1.60
C ILE A 34 -7.58 12.93 2.11
N GLN A 35 -6.53 13.39 1.44
CA GLN A 35 -5.78 14.59 1.81
C GLN A 35 -6.08 15.78 0.90
N SER A 36 -6.51 15.55 -0.34
CA SER A 36 -6.82 16.61 -1.31
C SER A 36 -7.82 16.14 -2.36
N GLY A 37 -8.32 17.08 -3.17
CA GLY A 37 -9.14 16.79 -4.34
C GLY A 37 -10.61 16.53 -4.07
N THR A 38 -11.03 16.61 -2.81
CA THR A 38 -12.43 16.56 -2.39
C THR A 38 -12.77 17.70 -1.44
N GLU A 39 -13.98 18.24 -1.56
CA GLU A 39 -14.54 19.23 -0.65
C GLU A 39 -16.03 18.92 -0.40
N TYR A 40 -16.47 19.01 0.85
CA TYR A 40 -17.84 18.67 1.27
C TYR A 40 -18.35 17.30 0.76
N GLY A 41 -17.45 16.32 0.62
CA GLY A 41 -17.78 14.98 0.12
C GLY A 41 -17.93 14.88 -1.40
N TYR A 42 -17.45 15.86 -2.17
CA TYR A 42 -17.47 15.85 -3.62
C TYR A 42 -16.08 16.07 -4.22
N THR A 43 -15.78 15.38 -5.32
CA THR A 43 -14.55 15.57 -6.09
C THR A 43 -14.52 16.94 -6.76
N LEU A 44 -13.40 17.65 -6.68
CA LEU A 44 -13.20 18.98 -7.26
C LEU A 44 -12.70 18.97 -8.72
N GLY A 45 -12.30 17.81 -9.25
CA GLY A 45 -11.61 17.69 -10.54
C GLY A 45 -10.10 17.96 -10.47
N THR A 46 -9.60 18.48 -9.35
CA THR A 46 -8.18 18.57 -9.03
C THR A 46 -7.61 17.22 -8.55
N PRO A 47 -6.28 17.04 -8.50
CA PRO A 47 -5.66 15.80 -8.03
C PRO A 47 -6.14 15.35 -6.64
N ILE A 48 -6.50 14.07 -6.55
CA ILE A 48 -6.93 13.42 -5.29
C ILE A 48 -5.73 12.70 -4.69
N ALA A 49 -5.22 13.21 -3.58
CA ALA A 49 -4.18 12.56 -2.79
C ALA A 49 -4.81 11.75 -1.66
N MET A 50 -4.28 10.55 -1.43
CA MET A 50 -4.72 9.65 -0.35
C MET A 50 -3.50 9.14 0.42
N ILE A 51 -3.66 8.94 1.73
CA ILE A 51 -2.64 8.35 2.58
C ILE A 51 -3.18 7.11 3.31
N VAL A 52 -2.32 6.13 3.49
CA VAL A 52 -2.59 4.93 4.31
C VAL A 52 -1.40 4.72 5.23
N ARG A 53 -1.63 4.92 6.53
CA ARG A 53 -0.59 4.83 7.55
C ARG A 53 -0.17 3.38 7.76
N ASN A 54 1.11 3.17 8.07
CA ASN A 54 1.65 1.85 8.40
C ASN A 54 1.63 1.69 9.92
N GLU A 55 0.71 0.88 10.45
CA GLU A 55 0.46 0.77 11.90
C GLU A 55 1.14 -0.45 12.55
N ASP A 56 1.51 -1.48 11.78
CA ASP A 56 2.09 -2.74 12.30
C ASP A 56 3.48 -3.01 11.69
N GLN A 57 4.27 -1.95 11.50
CA GLN A 57 5.67 -2.09 11.10
C GLN A 57 6.46 -2.66 12.28
N ARG A 58 7.04 -3.84 12.09
CA ARG A 58 7.95 -4.48 13.05
C ARG A 58 9.37 -4.46 12.50
N PRO A 59 10.24 -3.53 12.92
CA PRO A 59 11.60 -3.42 12.39
C PRO A 59 12.44 -4.68 12.64
N LYS A 60 12.17 -5.39 13.74
CA LYS A 60 12.90 -6.60 14.15
C LYS A 60 12.71 -7.78 13.19
N ASP A 61 11.62 -7.81 12.41
CA ASP A 61 11.37 -8.88 11.43
C ASP A 61 12.33 -8.82 10.23
N TYR A 62 13.01 -7.68 10.05
CA TYR A 62 13.89 -7.42 8.91
C TYR A 62 15.36 -7.22 9.30
N GLY A 63 15.65 -7.07 10.60
CA GLY A 63 17.00 -6.92 11.14
C GLY A 63 17.57 -8.26 11.55
N GLY A 64 18.29 -8.92 10.65
CA GLY A 64 18.98 -10.18 10.92
C GLY A 64 20.29 -10.23 10.14
N SER A 65 21.35 -10.74 10.78
CA SER A 65 22.72 -10.78 10.25
C SER A 65 22.86 -11.44 8.88
N THR A 66 21.94 -12.34 8.50
CA THR A 66 21.92 -12.99 7.18
C THR A 66 21.12 -12.25 6.11
N MET A 67 20.01 -11.58 6.46
CA MET A 67 19.19 -10.83 5.50
C MET A 67 19.88 -9.54 5.04
N ASP A 68 20.75 -8.97 5.86
CA ASP A 68 21.55 -7.79 5.49
C ASP A 68 22.72 -8.12 4.56
N LEU A 69 23.28 -9.34 4.65
CA LEU A 69 24.44 -9.75 3.88
C LEU A 69 24.12 -10.23 2.46
N TYR A 70 22.96 -10.89 2.26
CA TYR A 70 22.65 -11.55 0.98
C TYR A 70 21.31 -11.10 0.39
N PRO A 71 21.17 -11.01 -0.95
CA PRO A 71 19.88 -10.84 -1.61
C PRO A 71 18.95 -12.02 -1.37
N ARG A 72 17.66 -11.76 -1.07
CA ARG A 72 16.68 -12.84 -0.90
C ARG A 72 16.33 -13.46 -2.25
N PRO A 73 16.33 -14.81 -2.38
CA PRO A 73 15.90 -15.47 -3.61
C PRO A 73 14.49 -15.04 -4.03
N SER A 74 14.27 -14.87 -5.34
CA SER A 74 12.99 -14.44 -5.93
C SER A 74 12.54 -13.00 -5.55
N HIS A 75 13.39 -12.21 -4.89
CA HIS A 75 13.11 -10.80 -4.58
C HIS A 75 13.95 -9.85 -5.44
N ALA A 76 13.51 -8.60 -5.51
CA ALA A 76 14.18 -7.55 -6.28
C ALA A 76 15.45 -6.99 -5.62
N ASP A 77 15.90 -7.58 -4.50
CA ASP A 77 17.02 -7.07 -3.70
C ASP A 77 18.29 -6.91 -4.53
N TYR A 78 18.66 -7.93 -5.32
CA TYR A 78 19.87 -7.92 -6.14
C TYR A 78 19.79 -6.88 -7.26
N THR A 79 18.70 -6.87 -8.02
CA THR A 79 18.54 -5.94 -9.15
C THR A 79 18.44 -4.49 -8.69
N TYR A 80 17.87 -4.21 -7.52
CA TYR A 80 17.90 -2.86 -6.93
C TYR A 80 19.30 -2.44 -6.48
N LEU A 81 20.06 -3.36 -5.86
CA LEU A 81 21.42 -3.08 -5.42
C LEU A 81 22.32 -2.79 -6.62
N GLU A 82 22.30 -3.63 -7.65
CA GLU A 82 23.08 -3.44 -8.88
C GLU A 82 22.71 -2.15 -9.60
N LYS A 83 21.41 -1.80 -9.66
CA LYS A 83 20.95 -0.62 -10.39
C LYS A 83 21.19 0.70 -9.65
N TYR A 84 20.98 0.73 -8.34
CA TYR A 84 20.94 1.97 -7.56
C TYR A 84 22.05 2.08 -6.51
N GLY A 85 22.83 1.02 -6.28
CA GLY A 85 23.91 0.99 -5.28
C GLY A 85 23.42 1.07 -3.82
N VAL A 86 22.11 0.95 -3.58
CA VAL A 86 21.50 1.10 -2.26
C VAL A 86 20.58 -0.07 -1.94
N LYS A 87 20.64 -0.52 -0.68
CA LYS A 87 19.79 -1.59 -0.14
C LYS A 87 18.80 -1.02 0.87
N ALA A 88 17.52 -1.40 0.74
CA ALA A 88 16.51 -1.02 1.71
C ALA A 88 16.65 -1.86 2.99
N SER A 89 16.94 -1.22 4.12
CA SER A 89 17.02 -1.86 5.44
C SER A 89 15.66 -2.31 5.99
N SER A 90 14.56 -1.80 5.43
CA SER A 90 13.18 -2.15 5.81
C SER A 90 12.65 -3.40 5.09
N GLY A 91 13.53 -4.24 4.54
CA GLY A 91 13.17 -5.44 3.79
C GLY A 91 12.87 -5.14 2.32
N GLY A 92 11.61 -5.22 1.90
CA GLY A 92 11.22 -5.09 0.49
C GLY A 92 11.21 -3.65 -0.06
N GLY A 93 11.35 -2.62 0.78
CA GLY A 93 11.36 -1.21 0.34
C GLY A 93 10.26 -0.89 -0.68
N ARG A 94 10.65 -0.30 -1.81
CA ARG A 94 9.75 0.04 -2.93
C ARG A 94 9.14 -1.19 -3.65
N SER A 95 9.85 -2.31 -3.71
CA SER A 95 9.35 -3.52 -4.37
C SER A 95 8.39 -4.34 -3.50
N SER A 96 8.08 -3.86 -2.29
CA SER A 96 7.11 -4.49 -1.41
C SER A 96 5.70 -4.47 -2.00
N ALA A 97 4.94 -5.53 -1.71
CA ALA A 97 3.50 -5.60 -2.00
C ALA A 97 2.68 -4.46 -1.36
N ARG A 98 3.26 -3.69 -0.41
CA ARG A 98 2.66 -2.47 0.15
C ARG A 98 2.26 -1.46 -0.93
N GLU A 99 2.97 -1.41 -2.07
CA GLU A 99 2.62 -0.50 -3.18
C GLU A 99 1.21 -0.75 -3.74
N THR A 100 0.71 -1.99 -3.65
CA THR A 100 -0.62 -2.36 -4.15
C THR A 100 -1.76 -1.58 -3.48
N ILE A 101 -1.53 -1.02 -2.28
CA ILE A 101 -2.46 -0.10 -1.61
C ILE A 101 -2.80 1.09 -2.52
N GLY A 102 -1.79 1.72 -3.13
CA GLY A 102 -2.01 2.86 -4.01
C GLY A 102 -2.84 2.48 -5.23
N ARG A 103 -2.60 1.28 -5.78
CA ARG A 103 -3.36 0.75 -6.92
C ARG A 103 -4.81 0.47 -6.58
N VAL A 104 -5.06 -0.18 -5.44
CA VAL A 104 -6.43 -0.51 -4.99
C VAL A 104 -7.21 0.75 -4.63
N ALA A 105 -6.58 1.71 -3.95
CA ALA A 105 -7.21 2.98 -3.61
C ALA A 105 -7.62 3.77 -4.87
N ALA A 106 -6.71 3.91 -5.84
CA ALA A 106 -7.02 4.55 -7.12
C ALA A 106 -8.09 3.77 -7.91
N GLY A 107 -7.98 2.44 -7.92
CA GLY A 107 -8.94 1.54 -8.57
C GLY A 107 -10.35 1.66 -7.99
N ALA A 108 -10.50 1.88 -6.68
CA ALA A 108 -11.80 2.09 -6.04
C ALA A 108 -12.49 3.37 -6.53
N ILE A 109 -11.72 4.46 -6.72
CA ILE A 109 -12.24 5.70 -7.30
C ILE A 109 -12.69 5.46 -8.75
N ALA A 110 -11.87 4.76 -9.54
CA ALA A 110 -12.21 4.43 -10.93
C ALA A 110 -13.45 3.54 -11.03
N GLU A 111 -13.56 2.51 -10.19
CA GLU A 111 -14.74 1.64 -10.10
C GLU A 111 -16.00 2.44 -9.77
N LYS A 112 -15.93 3.36 -8.80
CA LYS A 112 -17.05 4.21 -8.44
C LYS A 112 -17.48 5.10 -9.61
N TYR A 113 -16.52 5.71 -10.31
CA TYR A 113 -16.80 6.53 -11.48
C TYR A 113 -17.51 5.73 -12.58
N LEU A 114 -17.01 4.53 -12.90
CA LEU A 114 -17.59 3.66 -13.93
C LEU A 114 -19.02 3.18 -13.62
N LYS A 115 -19.44 3.16 -12.35
CA LYS A 115 -20.83 2.83 -11.97
C LYS A 115 -21.80 3.99 -12.18
N ILE A 116 -21.30 5.21 -12.35
CA ILE A 116 -22.09 6.44 -12.47
C ILE A 116 -22.09 6.95 -13.92
N ALA A 117 -21.05 6.64 -14.70
CA ALA A 117 -20.95 6.94 -16.12
C ALA A 117 -21.93 6.10 -16.96
#